data_AF-A0A534IWS0-F1
#
_entry.id   AF-A0A534IWS0-F1
#
_cell.length_a   1.000
_cell.length_b   1.000
_cell.length_c   1.000
_cell.angle_alpha   90.00
_cell.angle_beta   90.00
_cell.angle_gamma   90.00
#
_symmetry.space_group_name_H-M   'P 1'
#
loop_
_entity.id
_entity.type
_entity.pdbx_description
1 polymer ?
#
loop_
_entity_poly.entity_id
_entity_poly.type
_entity_poly.pdbx_seq_one_letter_code
_entity_poly.pdbx_strand_id
1 'polypeptide(L)'
;MVVPLLRSSRFFRSLVLTTWFFSVLLWLYVIARIIVNQVDVHMPFVDSVPSVSFSAMGAIAFGLSFTSMFIYLWLWGRFDRRSPPR
;
A
#
# COMPACT_ATOMS: atom_id res chain seq x y z
N MET A 1 -16.56 -11.98 -15.33
CA MET A 1 -17.60 -10.99 -14.96
C MET A 1 -17.26 -10.12 -13.74
N VAL A 2 -16.26 -10.47 -12.90
CA VAL A 2 -15.97 -9.74 -11.63
C VAL A 2 -15.22 -8.40 -11.83
N VAL A 3 -14.29 -8.34 -12.77
CA VAL A 3 -13.47 -7.13 -13.05
C VAL A 3 -14.30 -5.88 -13.40
N PRO A 4 -15.33 -5.91 -14.27
CA PRO A 4 -16.15 -4.73 -14.56
C PRO A 4 -17.00 -4.28 -13.36
N LEU A 5 -17.45 -5.21 -12.51
CA LEU A 5 -18.15 -4.91 -11.25
C LEU A 5 -17.23 -4.15 -10.27
N LEU A 6 -15.99 -4.63 -10.09
CA LEU A 6 -15.00 -3.98 -9.23
C LEU A 6 -14.61 -2.59 -9.76
N ARG A 7 -14.46 -2.43 -11.08
CA ARG A 7 -14.13 -1.15 -11.72
C ARG A 7 -15.21 -0.08 -11.54
N SER A 8 -16.48 -0.48 -11.52
CA SER A 8 -17.63 0.42 -11.34
C SER A 8 -17.84 0.83 -9.87
N SER A 9 -17.40 0.01 -8.92
CA SER A 9 -17.61 0.25 -7.50
C SER A 9 -16.76 1.41 -6.96
N ARG A 10 -17.43 2.51 -6.58
CA ARG A 10 -16.81 3.65 -5.88
C ARG A 10 -16.25 3.28 -4.51
N PHE A 11 -16.90 2.35 -3.82
CA PHE A 11 -16.44 1.86 -2.52
C PHE A 11 -15.10 1.14 -2.63
N PHE A 12 -14.99 0.22 -3.60
CA PHE A 12 -13.75 -0.53 -3.81
C PHE A 12 -12.59 0.39 -4.20
N ARG A 13 -12.84 1.38 -5.06
CA ARG A 13 -11.86 2.41 -5.40
C ARG A 13 -11.40 3.20 -4.17
N SER A 14 -12.33 3.61 -3.31
CA SER A 14 -12.01 4.33 -2.07
C SER A 14 -11.15 3.47 -1.15
N LEU A 15 -11.53 2.19 -0.96
CA LEU A 15 -10.80 1.23 -0.13
C LEU A 15 -9.36 1.02 -0.62
N VAL A 16 -9.16 0.89 -1.93
CA VAL A 16 -7.80 0.77 -2.50
C VAL A 16 -6.97 2.03 -2.24
N LEU A 17 -7.56 3.22 -2.40
CA LEU A 17 -6.86 4.49 -2.17
C LEU A 17 -6.53 4.73 -0.69
N THR A 18 -7.45 4.44 0.22
CA THR A 18 -7.21 4.59 1.66
C THR A 18 -6.18 3.58 2.15
N THR A 19 -6.26 2.32 1.70
CA THR A 19 -5.29 1.28 2.03
C THR A 19 -3.89 1.66 1.51
N TRP A 20 -3.81 2.15 0.27
CA TRP A 20 -2.57 2.64 -0.31
C TRP A 20 -1.96 3.76 0.54
N PHE A 21 -2.75 4.80 0.82
CA PHE A 21 -2.27 5.98 1.56
C PHE A 21 -1.82 5.62 2.98
N PHE A 22 -2.61 4.81 3.69
CA PHE A 22 -2.27 4.34 5.02
C PHE A 22 -0.96 3.52 5.02
N SER A 23 -0.81 2.63 4.03
CA SER A 23 0.40 1.80 3.90
C SER A 23 1.64 2.65 3.61
N VAL A 24 1.52 3.70 2.79
CA VAL A 24 2.61 4.67 2.54
C VAL A 24 2.98 5.41 3.82
N LEU A 25 2.00 5.95 4.55
CA LEU A 25 2.26 6.68 5.80
C LEU A 25 2.93 5.78 6.83
N LEU A 26 2.47 4.55 6.98
CA LEU A 26 3.06 3.57 7.88
C LEU A 26 4.51 3.25 7.49
N TRP A 27 4.77 3.06 6.19
CA TRP A 27 6.13 2.82 5.69
C TRP A 27 7.06 4.01 5.97
N LEU A 28 6.60 5.24 5.72
CA LEU A 28 7.35 6.46 6.04
C LEU A 28 7.61 6.59 7.53
N TYR A 29 6.63 6.25 8.38
CA TYR A 29 6.79 6.23 9.84
C TYR A 29 7.89 5.26 10.27
N VAL A 30 7.89 4.03 9.73
CA VAL A 30 8.92 3.03 10.03
C VAL A 30 10.32 3.55 9.64
N ILE A 31 10.45 4.13 8.46
CA ILE A 31 11.71 4.73 7.99
C ILE A 31 12.15 5.86 8.90
N ALA A 32 11.24 6.79 9.24
CA ALA A 32 11.54 7.90 10.12
C ALA A 32 11.98 7.41 11.51
N ARG A 33 11.36 6.36 12.04
CA ARG A 33 11.77 5.73 13.32
C ARG A 33 13.18 5.17 13.24
N ILE A 34 13.51 4.44 12.18
CA ILE A 34 14.84 3.85 11.99
C ILE A 34 15.90 4.95 11.86
N ILE A 35 15.67 5.97 11.01
CA ILE A 35 16.66 7.03 10.73
C ILE A 35 16.81 8.00 11.91
N VAL A 36 15.71 8.53 12.44
CA VAL A 36 15.75 9.61 13.44
C VAL A 36 16.09 9.06 14.83
N ASN A 37 15.53 7.91 15.19
CA ASN A 37 15.70 7.34 16.53
C ASN A 37 16.76 6.21 16.55
N GLN A 38 17.40 5.90 15.41
CA GLN A 38 18.42 4.86 15.29
C GLN A 38 17.94 3.51 15.86
N VAL A 39 16.65 3.23 15.70
CA VAL A 39 16.04 1.98 16.18
C VAL A 39 16.58 0.81 15.37
N ASP A 40 17.02 -0.22 16.06
CA ASP A 40 17.47 -1.46 15.43
C ASP A 40 16.30 -2.07 14.63
N VAL A 41 16.57 -2.37 13.36
CA VAL A 41 15.61 -2.94 12.41
C VAL A 41 15.12 -4.33 12.80
N HIS A 42 15.84 -5.02 13.68
CA HIS A 42 15.48 -6.34 14.21
C HIS A 42 14.65 -6.27 15.49
N MET A 43 14.56 -5.10 16.12
CA MET A 43 13.70 -4.93 17.29
C MET A 43 12.22 -5.12 16.91
N PRO A 44 11.42 -5.60 17.86
CA PRO A 44 9.99 -5.74 17.65
C PRO A 44 9.34 -4.38 17.39
N PHE A 45 8.44 -4.34 16.41
CA PHE A 45 7.68 -3.13 16.05
C PHE A 45 6.71 -2.73 17.17
N VAL A 46 6.12 -3.72 17.83
CA VAL A 46 5.30 -3.57 19.03
C VAL A 46 5.88 -4.48 20.11
N ASP A 47 6.15 -3.94 21.30
CA ASP A 47 6.77 -4.70 22.39
C ASP A 47 5.99 -5.97 22.77
N SER A 48 4.67 -5.96 22.58
CA SER A 48 3.78 -7.10 22.85
C SER A 48 3.75 -8.16 21.73
N VAL A 49 4.37 -7.90 20.57
CA VAL A 49 4.39 -8.80 19.41
C VAL A 49 5.85 -9.01 18.95
N PRO A 50 6.62 -9.88 19.64
CA PRO A 50 8.03 -10.07 19.36
C PRO A 50 8.33 -10.69 17.98
N SER A 51 7.31 -11.26 17.33
CA SER A 51 7.45 -11.90 16.01
C SER A 51 7.51 -10.93 14.84
N VAL A 52 7.10 -9.66 15.03
CA VAL A 52 7.06 -8.66 13.96
C VAL A 52 8.09 -7.58 14.24
N SER A 53 9.19 -7.58 13.48
CA SER A 53 10.23 -6.57 13.58
C SER A 53 9.88 -5.29 12.82
N PHE A 54 10.59 -4.19 13.12
CA PHE A 54 10.49 -2.94 12.35
C PHE A 54 10.75 -3.16 10.85
N SER A 55 11.76 -3.96 10.50
CA SER A 55 12.05 -4.33 9.10
C SER A 55 10.91 -5.09 8.44
N ALA A 56 10.34 -6.09 9.13
CA ALA A 56 9.21 -6.87 8.61
C ALA A 56 7.99 -5.97 8.38
N MET A 57 7.66 -5.10 9.34
CA MET A 57 6.53 -4.18 9.21
C MET A 57 6.73 -3.19 8.06
N GLY A 58 7.94 -2.66 7.92
CA GLY A 58 8.31 -1.79 6.79
C GLY A 58 8.15 -2.51 5.44
N ALA A 59 8.66 -3.74 5.32
CA ALA A 59 8.53 -4.52 4.09
C ALA A 59 7.06 -4.81 3.73
N ILE A 60 6.23 -5.16 4.72
CA ILE A 60 4.79 -5.39 4.55
C ILE A 60 4.08 -4.11 4.10
N ALA A 61 4.33 -2.98 4.78
CA ALA A 61 3.74 -1.69 4.44
C ALA A 61 4.12 -1.24 3.03
N PHE A 62 5.38 -1.44 2.64
CA PHE A 62 5.86 -1.17 1.28
C PHE A 62 5.14 -2.06 0.25
N GLY A 63 5.06 -3.37 0.50
CA GLY A 63 4.40 -4.31 -0.38
C GLY A 63 2.90 -4.01 -0.56
N LEU A 64 2.20 -3.67 0.51
CA LEU A 64 0.79 -3.27 0.50
C LEU A 64 0.56 -1.98 -0.30
N SER A 65 1.44 -0.99 -0.13
CA SER A 65 1.43 0.24 -0.92
C SER A 65 1.62 -0.08 -2.40
N PHE A 66 2.68 -0.80 -2.76
CA PHE A 66 2.96 -1.15 -4.15
C PHE A 66 1.81 -1.92 -4.80
N THR A 67 1.27 -2.92 -4.09
CA THR A 67 0.15 -3.74 -4.56
C THR A 67 -1.11 -2.91 -4.75
N SER A 68 -1.43 -2.01 -3.80
CA SER A 68 -2.61 -1.15 -3.90
C SER A 68 -2.49 -0.15 -5.06
N MET A 69 -1.30 0.40 -5.29
CA MET A 69 -1.02 1.25 -6.45
C MET A 69 -1.13 0.46 -7.76
N PHE A 70 -0.61 -0.76 -7.80
CA PHE A 70 -0.72 -1.64 -8.95
C PHE A 70 -2.18 -1.99 -9.27
N ILE A 71 -2.98 -2.37 -8.27
CA ILE A 71 -4.42 -2.62 -8.42
C ILE A 71 -5.13 -1.36 -8.94
N TYR A 72 -4.79 -0.20 -8.38
CA TYR A 72 -5.38 1.06 -8.82
C TYR A 72 -5.09 1.35 -10.30
N LEU A 73 -3.83 1.20 -10.71
CA LEU A 73 -3.39 1.41 -12.09
C LEU A 73 -3.94 0.36 -13.06
N TRP A 74 -4.09 -0.90 -12.62
CA TRP A 74 -4.69 -1.93 -13.45
C TRP A 74 -6.16 -1.61 -13.75
N LEU A 75 -6.94 -1.29 -12.72
CA LEU A 75 -8.39 -1.16 -12.86
C LEU A 75 -8.82 0.22 -13.38
N TRP A 76 -8.14 1.29 -12.94
CA TRP A 76 -8.50 2.69 -13.27
C TRP A 76 -7.38 3.46 -13.96
N GLY A 77 -6.17 2.91 -14.06
CA GLY A 77 -5.08 3.52 -14.82
C GLY A 77 -5.30 3.41 -16.33
N ARG A 78 -4.72 4.37 -17.06
CA ARG A 78 -4.91 4.63 -18.50
C ARG A 78 -4.43 3.53 -19.47
N PHE A 79 -4.22 2.29 -19.05
CA PHE A 79 -3.91 1.21 -20.01
C PHE A 79 -5.07 0.92 -20.99
N ASP A 80 -6.25 1.46 -20.71
CA ASP A 80 -7.48 1.33 -21.50
C ASP A 80 -7.85 2.63 -22.27
N ARG A 81 -6.89 3.53 -22.50
CA ARG A 81 -7.06 4.63 -23.48
C ARG A 81 -6.72 4.16 -24.89
N ARG A 82 -7.46 3.16 -25.37
CA ARG A 82 -7.68 2.93 -26.80
C ARG A 82 -9.15 3.20 -27.09
N SER A 83 -9.54 4.47 -27.02
CA SER A 83 -10.73 4.95 -27.70
C SER A 83 -10.23 5.78 -28.89
N PRO A 84 -10.55 5.39 -30.14
CA PRO A 84 -10.10 6.10 -31.32
C PRO A 84 -10.66 7.53 -31.32
N PRO A 85 -9.92 8.53 -31.84
CA PRO A 85 -10.50 9.85 -32.09
C PRO A 85 -11.65 9.70 -33.09
N ARG A 86 -12.80 10.29 -32.74
CA ARG A 86 -13.87 10.61 -33.69
C ARG A 86 -13.42 11.76 -34.59
#